data_AF-A0A4Y2LRV4-F1
#
_entry.id   AF-A0A4Y2LRV4-F1
#
_cell.length_a   1.000
_cell.length_b   1.000
_cell.length_c   1.000
_cell.angle_alpha   90.00
_cell.angle_beta   90.00
_cell.angle_gamma   90.00
#
_symmetry.space_group_name_H-M   'P 1'
#
loop_
_entity.id
_entity.type
_entity.pdbx_description
1 polymer ?
#
loop_
_entity_poly.entity_id
_entity_poly.type
_entity_poly.pdbx_seq_one_letter_code
_entity_poly.pdbx_strand_id
1 'polypeptide(L)'
;MGLSLGRKDKKKCRWFSKGTLETLPHVLCHCEVHSRAWQLRHNSVGDRIINVLSIKGNIVAKNQPVGPKNLRPDIVFQKGKMFVSDVTITFEKRLDCFAAAHKRKLDKYDHLIEFHNNMVFQTAIIPIVIGALGSWDKGNDAFLSRFMSKSYLKKFQQLCVSDVIKWSRDIFVEHVTRARQYTDPASTRVTPASRLVGTSAQPSSNIPLGQLVVLPDSQPLDGVSQELDGLLDISQDNSEQT
;
A
#
# COMPACT_ATOMS: atom_id res chain seq x y z
N MET A 1 -43.41 10.83 -36.48
CA MET A 1 -42.01 10.40 -36.64
C MET A 1 -41.39 10.22 -35.26
N GLY A 2 -41.34 8.99 -34.75
CA GLY A 2 -40.73 8.69 -33.46
C GLY A 2 -39.21 8.58 -33.62
N LEU A 3 -38.47 9.48 -32.97
CA LEU A 3 -37.02 9.35 -32.84
C LEU A 3 -36.73 8.25 -31.82
N SER A 4 -36.51 7.03 -32.34
CA SER A 4 -35.86 5.96 -31.57
C SER A 4 -34.43 6.40 -31.27
N LEU A 5 -34.19 6.91 -30.06
CA LEU A 5 -32.85 7.05 -29.50
C LEU A 5 -32.25 5.64 -29.39
N GLY A 6 -31.47 5.27 -30.41
CA GLY A 6 -30.70 4.03 -30.45
C GLY A 6 -29.90 3.87 -29.15
N ARG A 7 -30.22 2.83 -28.40
CA ARG A 7 -29.49 2.42 -27.20
C ARG A 7 -28.08 2.03 -27.67
N LYS A 8 -27.09 2.91 -27.49
CA LYS A 8 -25.69 2.61 -27.81
C LYS A 8 -25.29 1.31 -27.11
N ASP A 9 -24.90 0.30 -27.89
CA ASP A 9 -24.37 -0.95 -27.35
C ASP A 9 -23.26 -0.65 -26.35
N LYS A 10 -23.43 -1.10 -25.11
CA LYS A 10 -22.46 -0.83 -24.06
C LYS A 10 -21.21 -1.65 -24.36
N LYS A 11 -20.12 -0.98 -24.73
CA LYS A 11 -18.87 -1.63 -25.12
C LYS A 11 -18.31 -2.43 -23.94
N LYS A 12 -18.04 -3.72 -24.18
CA LYS A 12 -17.30 -4.59 -23.26
C LYS A 12 -15.87 -4.07 -23.10
N CYS A 13 -15.23 -4.36 -21.97
CA CYS A 13 -13.83 -4.05 -21.73
C CYS A 13 -12.94 -4.68 -22.80
N ARG A 14 -12.09 -3.86 -23.44
CA ARG A 14 -11.16 -4.29 -24.50
C ARG A 14 -10.03 -5.21 -24.04
N TRP A 15 -9.82 -5.32 -22.72
CA TRP A 15 -8.77 -6.15 -22.11
C TRP A 15 -9.34 -7.37 -21.38
N PHE A 16 -10.60 -7.33 -20.97
CA PHE A 16 -11.18 -8.35 -20.09
C PHE A 16 -12.37 -9.04 -20.76
N SER A 17 -12.21 -10.33 -21.02
CA SER A 17 -13.14 -11.12 -21.84
C SER A 17 -14.46 -11.47 -21.16
N LYS A 18 -14.59 -11.32 -19.83
CA LYS A 18 -15.79 -11.75 -19.06
C LYS A 18 -17.00 -10.79 -19.17
N GLY A 19 -17.07 -9.96 -20.20
CA GLY A 19 -18.27 -9.18 -20.49
C GLY A 19 -18.54 -7.97 -19.58
N THR A 20 -17.59 -7.57 -18.74
CA THR A 20 -17.69 -6.31 -17.98
C THR A 20 -17.69 -5.11 -18.92
N LEU A 21 -18.51 -4.10 -18.64
CA LEU A 21 -18.58 -2.88 -19.44
C LEU A 21 -17.33 -2.01 -19.24
N GLU A 22 -16.81 -1.47 -20.33
CA GLU A 22 -15.70 -0.52 -20.31
C GLU A 22 -16.17 0.86 -19.84
N THR A 23 -16.31 0.99 -18.53
CA THR A 23 -16.67 2.25 -17.87
C THR A 23 -15.46 2.82 -17.15
N LEU A 24 -15.40 4.13 -16.94
CA LEU A 24 -14.30 4.75 -16.20
C LEU A 24 -14.10 4.16 -14.79
N PRO A 25 -15.15 3.90 -13.97
CA PRO A 25 -14.99 3.17 -12.70
C PRO A 25 -14.32 1.81 -12.87
N HIS A 26 -14.72 1.05 -13.90
CA HIS A 26 -14.09 -0.24 -14.19
C HIS A 26 -12.62 -0.06 -14.52
N VAL A 27 -12.28 0.80 -15.49
CA VAL A 27 -10.90 1.02 -15.93
C VAL A 27 -10.00 1.45 -14.77
N LEU A 28 -10.46 2.41 -13.96
CA LEU A 28 -9.64 3.01 -12.90
C LEU A 28 -9.56 2.20 -11.61
N CYS A 29 -10.54 1.33 -11.32
CA CYS A 29 -10.66 0.68 -10.00
C CYS A 29 -10.91 -0.84 -10.03
N HIS A 30 -11.32 -1.43 -11.16
CA HIS A 30 -11.79 -2.84 -11.20
C HIS A 30 -11.30 -3.67 -12.39
N CYS A 31 -10.62 -3.10 -13.38
CA CYS A 31 -9.99 -3.82 -14.48
C CYS A 31 -8.65 -4.48 -14.08
N GLU A 32 -8.67 -5.77 -13.72
CA GLU A 32 -7.55 -6.50 -13.09
C GLU A 32 -6.22 -6.47 -13.84
N VAL A 33 -6.24 -6.25 -15.16
CA VAL A 33 -5.03 -6.03 -15.97
C VAL A 33 -4.16 -4.87 -15.46
N HIS A 34 -4.78 -3.94 -14.73
CA HIS A 34 -4.15 -2.76 -14.11
C HIS A 34 -3.89 -2.91 -12.62
N SER A 35 -4.03 -4.12 -12.06
CA SER A 35 -3.86 -4.37 -10.62
C SER A 35 -2.53 -3.88 -10.06
N ARG A 36 -1.43 -4.04 -10.80
CA ARG A 36 -0.13 -3.53 -10.39
C ARG A 36 -0.09 -2.00 -10.31
N ALA A 37 -0.68 -1.31 -11.30
CA ALA A 37 -0.79 0.14 -11.29
C ALA A 37 -1.64 0.64 -10.11
N TRP A 38 -2.71 -0.09 -9.74
CA TRP A 38 -3.50 0.26 -8.57
C TRP A 38 -2.70 0.16 -7.28
N GLN A 39 -1.91 -0.90 -7.13
CA GLN A 39 -1.03 -1.06 -5.97
C GLN A 39 0.00 0.07 -5.90
N LEU A 40 0.61 0.45 -7.02
CA LEU A 40 1.58 1.54 -7.05
C LEU A 40 0.94 2.91 -6.76
N ARG A 41 -0.25 3.18 -7.31
CA ARG A 41 -1.07 4.36 -6.99
C ARG A 41 -1.44 4.44 -5.52
N HIS A 42 -1.80 3.29 -4.95
CA HIS A 42 -2.11 3.17 -3.54
C HIS A 42 -0.87 3.43 -2.67
N ASN A 43 0.24 2.78 -3.01
CA ASN A 43 1.50 2.91 -2.29
C ASN A 43 2.06 4.34 -2.33
N SER A 44 1.88 5.10 -3.42
CA SER A 44 2.36 6.49 -3.47
C SER A 44 1.73 7.37 -2.38
N VAL A 45 0.47 7.10 -2.01
CA VAL A 45 -0.18 7.78 -0.89
C VAL A 45 0.34 7.24 0.44
N GLY A 46 0.38 5.92 0.60
CA GLY A 46 0.86 5.27 1.83
C GLY A 46 2.29 5.70 2.19
N ASP A 47 3.18 5.75 1.22
CA ASP A 47 4.58 6.17 1.38
C ASP A 47 4.68 7.64 1.85
N ARG A 48 3.85 8.54 1.33
CA ARG A 48 3.79 9.92 1.81
C ARG A 48 3.35 10.00 3.27
N ILE A 49 2.34 9.21 3.65
CA ILE A 49 1.85 9.18 5.04
C ILE A 49 2.96 8.67 5.96
N ILE A 50 3.62 7.57 5.60
CA ILE A 50 4.73 7.01 6.37
C ILE A 50 5.84 8.03 6.56
N ASN A 51 6.25 8.74 5.50
CA ASN A 51 7.31 9.75 5.59
C ASN A 51 6.99 10.88 6.58
N VAL A 52 5.72 11.23 6.74
CA VAL A 52 5.31 12.24 7.73
C VAL A 52 5.23 11.64 9.13
N LEU A 53 4.66 10.44 9.25
CA LEU A 53 4.41 9.80 10.54
C LEU A 53 5.70 9.28 11.21
N SER A 54 6.68 8.80 10.44
CA SER A 54 7.94 8.26 10.96
C SER A 54 8.77 9.29 11.73
N ILE A 55 8.61 10.58 11.42
CA ILE A 55 9.26 11.69 12.13
C ILE A 55 8.55 11.99 13.47
N LYS A 56 7.33 11.47 13.66
CA LYS A 56 6.43 11.83 14.78
C LYS A 56 6.19 10.70 15.78
N GLY A 57 6.56 9.47 15.45
CA GLY A 57 6.35 8.28 16.27
C GLY A 57 6.85 7.03 15.53
N ASN A 58 6.48 5.86 16.03
CA ASN A 58 7.01 4.59 15.52
C ASN A 58 6.10 3.97 14.45
N ILE A 59 6.68 3.51 13.34
CA ILE A 59 5.98 2.70 12.33
C ILE A 59 6.18 1.23 12.71
N VAL A 60 5.18 0.65 13.35
CA VAL A 60 5.21 -0.73 13.85
C VAL A 60 5.13 -1.75 12.72
N ALA A 61 4.29 -1.47 11.71
CA ALA A 61 4.11 -2.36 10.58
C ALA A 61 3.79 -1.59 9.30
N LYS A 62 4.30 -2.09 8.17
CA LYS A 62 3.94 -1.64 6.81
C LYS A 62 3.64 -2.84 5.93
N ASN A 63 2.39 -3.00 5.50
CA ASN A 63 1.95 -4.13 4.67
C ASN A 63 2.32 -5.51 5.29
N GLN A 64 2.33 -5.64 6.62
CA GLN A 64 2.66 -6.88 7.32
C GLN A 64 1.45 -7.47 8.03
N PRO A 65 1.39 -8.80 8.23
CA PRO A 65 0.34 -9.44 9.02
C PRO A 65 0.29 -8.87 10.44
N VAL A 66 -0.91 -8.49 10.90
CA VAL A 66 -1.17 -7.99 12.24
C VAL A 66 -2.39 -8.69 12.83
N GLY A 67 -2.30 -9.01 14.13
CA GLY A 67 -3.38 -9.59 14.91
C GLY A 67 -3.74 -11.02 14.50
N PRO A 68 -4.77 -11.60 15.15
CA PRO A 68 -5.09 -13.03 15.06
C PRO A 68 -5.57 -13.47 13.67
N LYS A 69 -6.10 -12.55 12.86
CA LYS A 69 -6.58 -12.84 11.51
C LYS A 69 -5.50 -12.69 10.44
N ASN A 70 -4.26 -12.36 10.81
CA ASN A 70 -3.13 -12.14 9.90
C ASN A 70 -3.46 -11.16 8.75
N LEU A 71 -4.35 -10.18 8.99
CA LEU A 71 -4.65 -9.18 8.00
C LEU A 71 -3.49 -8.21 7.86
N ARG A 72 -3.31 -7.66 6.66
CA ARG A 72 -2.19 -6.78 6.32
C ARG A 72 -2.70 -5.34 6.14
N PRO A 73 -2.81 -4.54 7.21
CA PRO A 73 -3.03 -3.11 7.06
C PRO A 73 -1.81 -2.46 6.40
N ASP A 74 -2.03 -1.32 5.77
CA ASP A 74 -0.95 -0.64 5.05
C ASP A 74 0.05 -0.01 6.00
N ILE A 75 -0.45 0.55 7.12
CA ILE A 75 0.35 1.25 8.11
C ILE A 75 -0.19 0.94 9.51
N VAL A 76 0.69 0.50 10.40
CA VAL A 76 0.44 0.51 11.84
C VAL A 76 1.41 1.49 12.47
N PHE A 77 0.88 2.54 13.09
CA PHE A 77 1.63 3.64 13.66
C PHE A 77 1.34 3.77 15.16
N GLN A 78 2.38 3.94 15.96
CA GLN A 78 2.29 4.07 17.41
C GLN A 78 2.76 5.45 17.86
N LYS A 79 1.89 6.14 18.60
CA LYS A 79 2.24 7.35 19.35
C LYS A 79 1.27 7.55 20.51
N GLY A 80 1.63 7.07 21.70
CA GLY A 80 0.77 7.03 22.89
C GLY A 80 -0.40 6.03 22.78
N LYS A 81 -0.92 5.84 21.56
CA LYS A 81 -1.91 4.85 21.17
C LYS A 81 -1.56 4.25 19.80
N MET A 82 -2.18 3.14 19.46
CA MET A 82 -2.01 2.45 18.19
C MET A 82 -3.01 2.97 17.16
N PHE A 83 -2.52 3.23 15.95
CA PHE A 83 -3.32 3.66 14.82
C PHE A 83 -3.11 2.66 13.69
N VAL A 84 -4.19 2.02 13.26
CA VAL A 84 -4.19 1.11 12.11
C VAL A 84 -4.78 1.86 10.94
N SER A 85 -3.93 2.29 10.02
CA SER A 85 -4.33 3.05 8.84
C SER A 85 -4.26 2.20 7.58
N ASP A 86 -5.24 2.38 6.72
CA ASP A 86 -5.33 1.69 5.43
C ASP A 86 -5.86 2.65 4.37
N VAL A 87 -5.14 2.77 3.26
CA VAL A 87 -5.42 3.67 2.17
C VAL A 87 -6.47 3.03 1.26
N THR A 88 -7.49 3.78 0.89
CA THR A 88 -8.50 3.32 -0.05
C THR A 88 -8.69 4.34 -1.16
N ILE A 89 -8.44 3.90 -2.39
CA ILE A 89 -8.71 4.69 -3.58
C ILE A 89 -9.98 4.15 -4.23
N THR A 90 -11.04 4.96 -4.25
CA THR A 90 -12.36 4.58 -4.76
C THR A 90 -12.83 5.52 -5.85
N PHE A 91 -13.69 5.04 -6.75
CA PHE A 91 -14.31 5.92 -7.74
C PHE A 91 -15.37 6.81 -7.08
N GLU A 92 -15.21 8.13 -7.17
CA GLU A 92 -16.03 9.14 -6.47
C GLU A 92 -17.32 9.51 -7.22
N LYS A 93 -18.16 8.54 -7.57
CA LYS A 93 -19.40 8.83 -8.30
C LYS A 93 -20.41 9.64 -7.45
N ARG A 94 -20.34 9.51 -6.11
CA ARG A 94 -21.26 10.10 -5.10
C ARG A 94 -20.60 10.12 -3.71
N LEU A 95 -21.15 10.92 -2.78
CA LEU A 95 -20.64 11.04 -1.39
C LEU A 95 -20.71 9.72 -0.58
N ASP A 96 -21.72 8.89 -0.85
CA ASP A 96 -21.91 7.58 -0.22
C ASP A 96 -20.73 6.62 -0.47
N CYS A 97 -19.99 6.79 -1.56
CA CYS A 97 -18.85 5.95 -1.92
C CYS A 97 -17.73 6.06 -0.89
N PHE A 98 -17.50 7.26 -0.33
CA PHE A 98 -16.48 7.49 0.69
C PHE A 98 -16.91 6.93 2.03
N ALA A 99 -18.14 7.21 2.45
CA ALA A 99 -18.71 6.66 3.69
C ALA A 99 -18.71 5.12 3.68
N ALA A 100 -19.08 4.51 2.54
CA ALA A 100 -19.06 3.07 2.38
C ALA A 100 -17.63 2.50 2.38
N ALA A 101 -16.67 3.17 1.74
CA ALA A 101 -15.25 2.78 1.77
C ALA A 101 -14.68 2.84 3.18
N HIS A 102 -14.97 3.92 3.90
CA HIS A 102 -14.59 4.12 5.29
C HIS A 102 -15.16 3.01 6.18
N LYS A 103 -16.48 2.78 6.11
CA LYS A 103 -17.15 1.73 6.90
C LYS A 103 -16.58 0.34 6.63
N ARG A 104 -16.34 -0.02 5.36
CA ARG A 104 -15.73 -1.32 5.02
C ARG A 104 -14.39 -1.55 5.70
N LYS A 105 -13.57 -0.51 5.84
CA LYS A 105 -12.24 -0.61 6.47
C LYS A 105 -12.32 -0.65 7.99
N LEU A 106 -13.23 0.12 8.60
CA LEU A 106 -13.55 -0.02 10.02
C LEU A 106 -13.96 -1.46 10.34
N ASP A 107 -14.98 -1.97 9.65
CA ASP A 107 -15.52 -3.32 9.87
C ASP A 107 -14.44 -4.41 9.63
N LYS A 108 -13.57 -4.22 8.62
CA LYS A 108 -12.47 -5.16 8.31
C LYS A 108 -11.47 -5.29 9.46
N TYR A 109 -11.08 -4.19 10.08
CA TYR A 109 -10.00 -4.14 11.07
C TYR A 109 -10.49 -3.98 12.52
N ASP A 110 -11.79 -3.98 12.76
CA ASP A 110 -12.38 -3.80 14.10
C ASP A 110 -11.81 -4.75 15.16
N HIS A 111 -11.58 -6.01 14.78
CA HIS A 111 -10.93 -7.02 15.63
C HIS A 111 -9.52 -6.65 16.14
N LEU A 112 -8.84 -5.68 15.50
CA LEU A 112 -7.54 -5.19 15.96
C LEU A 112 -7.66 -4.22 17.13
N ILE A 113 -8.86 -3.68 17.41
CA ILE A 113 -9.08 -2.81 18.56
C ILE A 113 -8.91 -3.64 19.85
N GLU A 114 -9.65 -4.74 19.97
CA GLU A 114 -9.56 -5.64 21.11
C GLU A 114 -8.17 -6.29 21.24
N PHE A 115 -7.59 -6.74 20.12
CA PHE A 115 -6.27 -7.36 20.09
C PHE A 115 -5.17 -6.49 20.74
N HIS A 116 -5.10 -5.21 20.37
CA HIS A 116 -4.10 -4.31 20.92
C HIS A 116 -4.48 -3.74 22.29
N ASN A 117 -5.77 -3.60 22.60
CA ASN A 117 -6.21 -3.20 23.93
C ASN A 117 -5.77 -4.22 25.00
N ASN A 118 -5.77 -5.52 24.65
CA ASN A 118 -5.22 -6.58 25.50
C ASN A 118 -3.70 -6.46 25.71
N MET A 119 -3.01 -5.70 24.85
CA MET A 119 -1.59 -5.35 24.97
C MET A 119 -1.38 -3.94 25.56
N VAL A 120 -2.40 -3.39 26.25
CA VAL A 120 -2.37 -2.08 26.93
C VAL A 120 -2.29 -0.87 25.99
N PHE A 121 -2.51 -1.06 24.68
CA PHE A 121 -2.56 0.04 23.72
C PHE A 121 -4.00 0.33 23.28
N GLN A 122 -4.51 1.53 23.62
CA GLN A 122 -5.71 2.03 22.97
C GLN A 122 -5.51 2.03 21.45
N THR A 123 -6.52 1.59 20.69
CA THR A 123 -6.40 1.47 19.23
C THR A 123 -7.49 2.23 18.49
N ALA A 124 -7.11 2.85 17.37
CA ALA A 124 -8.04 3.48 16.44
C ALA A 124 -7.78 2.99 15.01
N ILE A 125 -8.85 2.60 14.31
CA ILE A 125 -8.81 2.27 12.89
C ILE A 125 -9.04 3.55 12.08
N ILE A 126 -8.12 3.86 11.17
CA ILE A 126 -8.08 5.11 10.41
C ILE A 126 -8.05 4.81 8.91
N PRO A 127 -9.22 4.61 8.26
CA PRO A 127 -9.28 4.56 6.81
C PRO A 127 -8.85 5.91 6.22
N ILE A 128 -7.94 5.90 5.24
CA ILE A 128 -7.55 7.09 4.48
C ILE A 128 -8.16 7.00 3.09
N VAL A 129 -9.25 7.74 2.86
CA VAL A 129 -10.05 7.62 1.64
C VAL A 129 -9.71 8.73 0.66
N ILE A 130 -9.37 8.35 -0.57
CA ILE A 130 -9.08 9.26 -1.67
C ILE A 130 -9.89 8.81 -2.88
N GLY A 131 -10.36 9.78 -3.63
CA GLY A 131 -11.07 9.57 -4.86
C GLY A 131 -10.12 9.35 -6.04
N ALA A 132 -10.43 8.38 -6.91
CA ALA A 132 -9.66 8.08 -8.11
C ALA A 132 -9.60 9.25 -9.12
N LEU A 133 -10.54 10.21 -9.06
CA LEU A 133 -10.56 11.42 -9.89
C LEU A 133 -10.02 12.66 -9.16
N GLY A 134 -9.60 12.51 -7.90
CA GLY A 134 -8.90 13.54 -7.15
C GLY A 134 -9.64 14.14 -5.96
N SER A 135 -10.80 13.60 -5.59
CA SER A 135 -11.46 14.00 -4.35
C SER A 135 -10.68 13.53 -3.11
N TRP A 136 -10.81 14.27 -2.02
CA TRP A 136 -10.19 13.94 -0.73
C TRP A 136 -11.28 13.87 0.33
N ASP A 137 -11.28 12.81 1.12
CA ASP A 137 -12.21 12.69 2.24
C ASP A 137 -11.80 13.62 3.39
N LYS A 138 -12.73 14.48 3.84
CA LYS A 138 -12.52 15.35 5.00
C LYS A 138 -12.33 14.54 6.28
N GLY A 139 -12.80 13.30 6.33
CA GLY A 139 -12.57 12.38 7.45
C GLY A 139 -11.08 12.13 7.72
N ASN A 140 -10.23 12.18 6.69
CA ASN A 140 -8.79 12.00 6.82
C ASN A 140 -8.14 13.07 7.71
N ASP A 141 -8.67 14.30 7.69
CA ASP A 141 -8.07 15.47 8.34
C ASP A 141 -8.07 15.36 9.87
N ALA A 142 -9.07 14.70 10.45
CA ALA A 142 -9.21 14.53 11.90
C ALA A 142 -8.05 13.71 12.52
N PHE A 143 -7.48 12.80 11.75
CA PHE A 143 -6.29 12.06 12.13
C PHE A 143 -5.02 12.83 11.77
N LEU A 144 -4.89 13.26 10.52
CA LEU A 144 -3.64 13.83 10.02
C LEU A 144 -3.28 15.16 10.70
N SER A 145 -4.26 16.01 11.02
CA SER A 145 -4.03 17.29 11.71
C SER A 145 -3.37 17.17 13.09
N ARG A 146 -3.35 15.96 13.68
CA ARG A 146 -2.62 15.68 14.94
C ARG A 146 -1.11 15.62 14.75
N PHE A 147 -0.63 15.42 13.53
CA PHE A 147 0.79 15.17 13.21
C PHE A 147 1.41 16.23 12.30
N MET A 148 0.60 17.12 11.73
CA MET A 148 1.05 18.18 10.84
C MET A 148 0.28 19.48 11.04
N SER A 149 0.92 20.61 10.70
CA SER A 149 0.28 21.92 10.72
C SER A 149 -0.84 22.01 9.67
N LYS A 150 -1.80 22.93 9.87
CA LYS A 150 -2.90 23.14 8.92
C LYS A 150 -2.42 23.49 7.51
N SER A 151 -1.38 24.33 7.40
CA SER A 151 -0.78 24.72 6.12
C SER A 151 -0.12 23.53 5.42
N TYR A 152 0.61 22.70 6.16
CA TYR A 152 1.22 21.49 5.61
C TYR A 152 0.17 20.45 5.23
N LEU A 153 -0.88 20.26 6.03
CA LEU A 153 -1.99 19.36 5.70
C LEU A 153 -2.65 19.72 4.37
N LYS A 154 -2.87 21.02 4.11
CA LYS A 154 -3.43 21.45 2.83
C LYS A 154 -2.52 21.11 1.65
N LYS A 155 -1.22 21.33 1.80
CA LYS A 155 -0.22 20.95 0.79
C LYS A 155 -0.13 19.43 0.63
N PHE A 156 -0.18 18.69 1.74
CA PHE A 156 -0.12 17.23 1.76
C PHE A 156 -1.30 16.61 1.02
N GLN A 157 -2.51 17.12 1.25
CA GLN A 157 -3.72 16.77 0.48
C GLN A 157 -3.49 16.94 -1.02
N GLN A 158 -3.00 18.12 -1.44
CA GLN A 158 -2.75 18.42 -2.86
C GLN A 158 -1.73 17.47 -3.48
N LEU A 159 -0.65 17.14 -2.75
CA LEU A 159 0.37 16.20 -3.22
C LEU A 159 -0.18 14.78 -3.38
N CYS A 160 -0.95 14.28 -2.41
CA CYS A 160 -1.56 12.96 -2.50
C CYS A 160 -2.57 12.87 -3.65
N VAL A 161 -3.43 13.88 -3.79
CA VAL A 161 -4.41 13.97 -4.87
C VAL A 161 -3.73 14.05 -6.23
N SER A 162 -2.67 14.85 -6.37
CA SER A 162 -1.91 14.98 -7.61
C SER A 162 -1.31 13.64 -8.06
N ASP A 163 -0.72 12.89 -7.14
CA ASP A 163 -0.19 11.56 -7.44
C ASP A 163 -1.30 10.59 -7.88
N VAL A 164 -2.44 10.59 -7.17
CA VAL A 164 -3.58 9.73 -7.52
C VAL A 164 -4.12 10.08 -8.91
N ILE A 165 -4.27 11.36 -9.24
CA ILE A 165 -4.72 11.81 -10.57
C ILE A 165 -3.71 11.39 -11.65
N LYS A 166 -2.41 11.61 -11.41
CA LYS A 166 -1.35 11.21 -12.35
C LYS A 166 -1.43 9.71 -12.65
N TRP A 167 -1.52 8.87 -11.62
CA TRP A 167 -1.67 7.43 -11.79
C TRP A 167 -2.98 7.05 -12.48
N SER A 168 -4.10 7.68 -12.12
CA SER A 168 -5.39 7.43 -12.79
C SER A 168 -5.34 7.77 -14.29
N ARG A 169 -4.67 8.87 -14.65
CA ARG A 169 -4.37 9.20 -16.05
C ARG A 169 -3.54 8.10 -16.70
N ASP A 170 -2.44 7.69 -16.07
CA ASP A 170 -1.53 6.67 -16.62
C ASP A 170 -2.24 5.34 -16.86
N ILE A 171 -3.07 4.91 -15.90
CA ILE A 171 -3.93 3.73 -16.03
C ILE A 171 -4.88 3.87 -17.21
N PHE A 172 -5.58 5.00 -17.32
CA PHE A 172 -6.54 5.22 -18.39
C PHE A 172 -5.87 5.27 -19.76
N VAL A 173 -4.77 6.01 -19.89
CA VAL A 173 -4.03 6.15 -21.14
C VAL A 173 -3.46 4.79 -21.56
N GLU A 174 -2.83 4.05 -20.64
CA GLU A 174 -2.37 2.68 -20.91
C GLU A 174 -3.52 1.76 -21.33
N HIS A 175 -4.67 1.86 -20.67
CA HIS A 175 -5.85 1.09 -21.04
C HIS A 175 -6.26 1.35 -22.49
N VAL A 176 -6.31 2.61 -22.91
CA VAL A 176 -6.81 2.99 -24.24
C VAL A 176 -5.77 2.73 -25.33
N THR A 177 -4.50 3.10 -25.10
CA THR A 177 -3.42 3.05 -26.10
C THR A 177 -2.69 1.71 -26.15
N ARG A 178 -2.77 0.92 -25.08
CA ARG A 178 -1.98 -0.30 -24.84
C ARG A 178 -0.47 -0.07 -24.70
N ALA A 179 -0.04 1.18 -24.58
CA ALA A 179 1.35 1.54 -24.32
C ALA A 179 1.55 1.77 -22.82
N ARG A 180 2.56 1.11 -22.22
CA ARG A 180 2.94 1.26 -20.81
C ARG A 180 3.19 2.73 -20.46
N GLN A 181 2.50 3.26 -19.45
CA GLN A 181 2.60 4.69 -19.05
C GLN A 181 3.40 4.95 -17.78
N TYR A 182 3.85 3.89 -17.10
CA TYR A 182 4.58 4.00 -15.84
C TYR A 182 5.69 2.96 -15.75
N THR A 183 6.72 3.27 -14.96
CA THR A 183 7.79 2.32 -14.61
C THR A 183 7.46 1.65 -13.30
N ASP A 184 7.58 0.32 -13.24
CA ASP A 184 7.51 -0.42 -12.00
C ASP A 184 8.88 -0.43 -11.32
N PRO A 185 9.02 0.13 -10.09
CA PRO A 185 10.28 0.11 -9.35
C PRO A 185 10.83 -1.31 -9.08
N ALA A 186 9.98 -2.34 -9.15
CA ALA A 186 10.42 -3.73 -9.02
C ALA A 186 11.05 -4.27 -10.32
N SER A 187 10.64 -3.75 -11.49
CA SER A 187 11.15 -4.15 -12.80
C SER A 187 12.57 -3.61 -13.07
N THR A 188 12.89 -2.44 -12.51
CA THR A 188 14.23 -1.83 -12.60
C THR A 188 15.31 -2.53 -11.77
N ARG A 189 14.96 -3.55 -10.97
CA ARG A 189 15.94 -4.35 -10.20
C ARG A 189 16.58 -5.48 -11.02
N VAL A 190 16.24 -5.62 -12.30
CA VAL A 190 16.95 -6.51 -13.22
C VAL A 190 18.24 -5.82 -13.68
N THR A 191 19.37 -6.41 -13.33
CA THR A 191 20.77 -6.00 -13.55
C THR A 191 21.08 -5.52 -14.98
N PRO A 192 21.96 -4.51 -15.18
CA PRO A 192 22.39 -4.08 -16.50
C PRO A 192 23.39 -5.08 -17.08
N ALA A 193 22.88 -6.10 -17.78
CA ALA A 193 23.71 -6.94 -18.64
C ALA A 193 22.88 -7.48 -19.81
N SER A 194 22.62 -6.62 -20.80
CA SER A 194 22.57 -7.07 -22.20
C SER A 194 22.63 -5.86 -23.15
N ARG A 195 23.84 -5.34 -23.34
CA ARG A 195 24.23 -4.71 -24.61
C ARG A 195 25.42 -5.50 -25.11
N LEU A 196 25.19 -6.54 -25.90
CA LEU A 196 26.07 -6.90 -27.00
C LEU A 196 25.21 -7.41 -28.17
N VAL A 197 25.12 -6.56 -29.19
CA VAL A 197 24.85 -6.95 -30.56
C VAL A 197 26.06 -7.73 -31.04
N GLY A 198 25.86 -8.92 -31.63
CA GLY A 198 26.95 -9.62 -32.31
C GLY A 198 26.75 -11.10 -32.56
N THR A 199 26.12 -11.41 -33.70
CA THR A 199 26.47 -12.47 -34.66
C THR A 199 26.34 -13.95 -34.28
N SER A 200 25.77 -14.67 -35.25
CA SER A 200 25.52 -16.10 -35.35
C SER A 200 26.70 -17.02 -35.06
N ALA A 201 26.44 -18.11 -34.32
CA ALA A 201 26.81 -19.48 -34.69
C ALA A 201 26.14 -20.47 -33.72
N GLN A 202 25.39 -21.43 -34.25
CA GLN A 202 25.04 -22.69 -33.55
C GLN A 202 26.31 -23.56 -33.46
N PRO A 203 26.46 -24.41 -32.42
CA PRO A 203 26.01 -25.80 -32.60
C PRO A 203 25.39 -26.49 -31.37
N SER A 204 24.62 -27.50 -31.72
CA SER A 204 24.01 -28.60 -30.96
C SER A 204 24.78 -29.17 -29.76
N SER A 205 24.05 -29.50 -28.69
CA SER A 205 24.13 -30.82 -28.04
C SER A 205 22.93 -31.07 -27.10
N ASN A 206 22.34 -32.25 -27.25
CA ASN A 206 21.27 -32.82 -26.41
C ASN A 206 21.83 -33.28 -25.06
N ILE A 207 21.16 -33.02 -23.92
CA ILE A 207 21.07 -33.87 -22.70
C ILE A 207 19.75 -33.54 -21.95
N PRO A 208 19.06 -34.51 -21.30
CA PRO A 208 17.61 -34.49 -21.11
C PRO A 208 17.10 -33.98 -19.75
N LEU A 209 15.77 -33.93 -19.68
CA LEU A 209 14.88 -33.51 -18.61
C LEU A 209 15.07 -34.33 -17.30
N GLY A 210 15.35 -33.63 -16.19
CA GLY A 210 15.08 -34.11 -14.83
C GLY A 210 16.25 -34.08 -13.86
N GLN A 211 16.41 -33.00 -13.08
CA GLN A 211 16.98 -33.07 -11.74
C GLN A 211 16.49 -31.92 -10.86
N LEU A 212 15.76 -32.28 -9.80
CA LEU A 212 15.34 -31.45 -8.68
C LEU A 212 16.60 -31.05 -7.88
N VAL A 213 16.94 -29.76 -7.83
CA VAL A 213 18.01 -29.25 -6.95
C VAL A 213 17.40 -28.98 -5.58
N VAL A 214 17.69 -29.87 -4.64
CA VAL A 214 17.51 -29.68 -3.19
C VAL A 214 18.52 -28.61 -2.75
N LEU A 215 18.03 -27.51 -2.19
CA LEU A 215 18.88 -26.53 -1.49
C LEU A 215 19.28 -27.11 -0.12
N PRO A 216 20.57 -27.08 0.28
CA PRO A 216 20.97 -27.58 1.59
C PRO A 216 20.58 -26.60 2.71
N ASP A 217 20.13 -27.18 3.82
CA ASP A 217 19.78 -26.52 5.08
C ASP A 217 20.96 -25.73 5.66
N SER A 218 20.73 -24.44 5.93
CA SER A 218 21.65 -23.60 6.70
C SER A 218 21.50 -23.93 8.19
N GLN A 219 22.51 -24.61 8.75
CA GLN A 219 22.71 -24.82 10.19
C GLN A 219 23.15 -23.51 10.91
N PRO A 220 22.95 -23.40 12.24
CA PRO A 220 23.05 -22.15 12.99
C PRO A 220 24.50 -21.80 13.36
N LEU A 221 24.78 -20.51 13.54
CA LEU A 221 26.05 -20.01 14.05
C LEU A 221 25.93 -19.75 15.56
N ASP A 222 26.53 -20.64 16.35
CA ASP A 222 26.84 -20.44 17.77
C ASP A 222 28.31 -20.03 17.94
N GLY A 223 28.57 -19.10 18.86
CA GLY A 223 29.82 -19.07 19.64
C GLY A 223 30.77 -17.89 19.42
N VAL A 224 30.52 -16.79 20.15
CA VAL A 224 31.57 -16.06 20.90
C VAL A 224 30.94 -15.61 22.22
N SER A 225 31.45 -16.07 23.35
CA SER A 225 31.12 -15.61 24.71
C SER A 225 32.38 -15.20 25.45
N GLN A 226 32.19 -14.26 26.38
CA GLN A 226 33.08 -13.81 27.46
C GLN A 226 34.20 -12.84 26.99
N GLU A 227 34.48 -11.70 27.61
CA GLU A 227 34.43 -11.30 29.01
C GLU A 227 34.12 -9.78 29.16
N LEU A 228 33.37 -9.40 30.22
CA LEU A 228 33.68 -8.29 31.14
C LEU A 228 32.45 -8.02 32.03
N ASP A 229 32.27 -8.87 33.03
CA ASP A 229 31.59 -8.51 34.27
C ASP A 229 32.59 -7.77 35.17
N GLY A 230 32.13 -6.69 35.82
CA GLY A 230 32.82 -6.15 36.99
C GLY A 230 32.87 -4.64 37.08
N LEU A 231 31.77 -3.99 37.45
CA LEU A 231 31.82 -2.91 38.45
C LEU A 231 30.44 -2.71 39.08
N LEU A 232 30.35 -3.22 40.31
CA LEU A 232 29.26 -3.12 41.26
C LEU A 232 29.16 -1.70 41.84
N ASP A 233 27.93 -1.18 41.86
CA ASP A 233 27.17 -0.89 43.09
C ASP A 233 27.77 0.06 44.15
N ILE A 234 27.23 1.29 44.28
CA ILE A 234 27.16 2.03 45.55
C ILE A 234 25.83 2.83 45.63
N SER A 235 25.00 2.40 46.59
CA SER A 235 24.09 3.13 47.50
C SER A 235 22.71 3.67 47.04
N GLN A 236 21.67 2.98 47.55
CA GLN A 236 20.47 3.56 48.21
C GLN A 236 20.93 4.49 49.37
N ASP A 237 20.21 5.53 49.82
CA ASP A 237 18.85 5.49 50.33
C ASP A 237 18.34 6.90 50.76
N ASN A 238 17.02 7.04 50.85
CA ASN A 238 16.20 7.97 51.67
C ASN A 238 16.24 9.49 51.51
N SER A 239 15.07 10.08 51.18
CA SER A 239 14.27 10.80 52.20
C SER A 239 12.88 11.21 51.68
N GLU A 240 11.84 10.68 52.34
CA GLU A 240 10.51 11.28 52.46
C GLU A 240 10.55 12.64 53.20
N GLN A 241 9.38 13.32 53.26
CA GLN A 241 9.02 14.57 53.96
C GLN A 241 9.08 15.80 53.03
N THR A 242 8.02 16.57 52.78
CA THR A 242 6.71 16.83 53.43
C THR A 242 5.70 17.30 52.39
#